data_AF-F0RZ31-F1
#
_entry.id   AF-F0RZ31-F1
#
_cell.length_a   1.000
_cell.length_b   1.000
_cell.length_c   1.000
_cell.angle_alpha   90.00
_cell.angle_beta   90.00
_cell.angle_gamma   90.00
#
_symmetry.space_group_name_H-M   'P 1'
#
loop_
_entity.id
_entity.type
_entity.pdbx_description
1 polymer ?
#
loop_
_entity_poly.entity_id
_entity_poly.type
_entity_poly.pdbx_seq_one_letter_code
_entity_poly.pdbx_strand_id
1 'polypeptide(L)'
;MEIYYGLQKEGKNSIVRTVRVVGMKARSFRVFIQKEPVLSIALVLAFFSLFLVPPNIGYSEYIDWKTLGCLFALMLVVAGFRKMFVFTKLSSILLHYSHTPRQVSLILVGITFFSSMLVTNDVALITFVPLTIVVFTVCKETKPILFTIVLQTLAANVGSSLTPVGNPQNLFMYSYYHVSLSSFFSTMLPYVFSGGFLIALLLLFIPKRSESFSLQVQEVPPIHTGNLIRYSFLFLLSLLAVFDLVPWPIVVLLVIIGSEKVLLKEVDYSLLLTFIGFFIFVGNIGQLKQVTNSLTKLLETREFIVSLLASQLISNVPATLLLAQFTDNATELLKGVNAGGCGTLIASMASVISFKIFAHYDPKRSLAYLGLFTLVNILFVILFLLIHRFW
;
A
#
# COMPACT_ATOMS: atom_id res chain seq x y z
N MET A 1 2.63 -7.22 16.74
CA MET A 1 3.96 -6.62 16.71
C MET A 1 4.08 -5.68 17.91
N GLU A 2 4.53 -6.20 19.05
CA GLU A 2 4.97 -5.36 20.18
C GLU A 2 6.46 -5.11 19.97
N ILE A 3 6.81 -3.85 19.69
CA ILE A 3 8.20 -3.42 19.59
C ILE A 3 8.61 -3.04 21.01
N TYR A 4 9.39 -3.92 21.65
CA TYR A 4 10.00 -3.65 22.95
C TYR A 4 11.05 -2.54 22.77
N TYR A 5 10.73 -1.33 23.25
CA TYR A 5 11.75 -0.35 23.62
C TYR A 5 12.21 -0.70 25.04
N GLY A 6 13.42 -1.22 25.16
CA GLY A 6 14.07 -1.44 26.44
C GLY A 6 14.38 -0.10 27.11
N LEU A 7 13.65 0.21 28.18
CA LEU A 7 14.11 1.14 29.20
C LEU A 7 14.39 0.32 30.46
N GLN A 8 15.67 0.11 30.71
CA GLN A 8 16.19 -0.46 31.94
C GLN A 8 15.82 0.48 33.10
N LYS A 9 14.97 0.03 34.03
CA LYS A 9 14.74 0.69 35.32
C LYS A 9 14.80 -0.34 36.44
N GLU A 10 15.80 -0.19 37.29
CA GLU A 10 15.96 -0.85 38.58
C GLU A 10 14.87 -0.37 39.57
N GLY A 11 14.43 -1.26 40.47
CA GLY A 11 13.76 -0.85 41.72
C GLY A 11 12.41 -1.50 42.01
N LYS A 12 12.43 -2.48 42.92
CA LYS A 12 11.34 -3.16 43.66
C LYS A 12 10.02 -2.40 43.85
N ASN A 13 8.91 -2.99 43.36
CA ASN A 13 7.68 -3.31 44.14
C ASN A 13 6.56 -3.83 43.22
N SER A 14 6.36 -5.15 43.20
CA SER A 14 5.27 -5.83 42.49
C SER A 14 4.05 -6.00 43.39
N ILE A 15 2.99 -5.24 43.14
CA ILE A 15 1.64 -5.55 43.66
C ILE A 15 0.81 -6.04 42.47
N VAL A 16 0.62 -7.35 42.39
CA VAL A 16 -0.26 -8.00 41.43
C VAL A 16 -1.71 -7.75 41.86
N ARG A 17 -2.39 -6.78 41.24
CA ARG A 17 -3.85 -6.65 41.31
C ARG A 17 -4.47 -7.46 40.17
N THR A 18 -5.03 -8.61 40.51
CA THR A 18 -5.89 -9.41 39.65
C THR A 18 -7.16 -8.62 39.34
N VAL A 19 -7.24 -8.01 38.16
CA VAL A 19 -8.47 -7.39 37.67
C VAL A 19 -9.31 -8.48 36.99
N ARG A 20 -10.44 -8.82 37.60
CA ARG A 20 -11.49 -9.67 37.02
C ARG A 20 -11.90 -9.11 35.65
N VAL A 21 -11.72 -9.94 34.62
CA VAL A 21 -12.22 -9.69 33.27
C VAL A 21 -13.73 -9.95 33.27
N VAL A 22 -14.52 -8.89 33.39
CA VAL A 22 -15.94 -8.90 33.03
C VAL A 22 -16.18 -7.69 32.14
N GLY A 23 -16.35 -7.94 30.83
CA GLY A 23 -16.66 -6.91 29.82
C GLY A 23 -15.72 -6.85 28.60
N MET A 24 -15.34 -7.98 27.98
CA MET A 24 -14.35 -8.02 26.87
C MET A 24 -14.93 -8.00 25.44
N LYS A 25 -16.23 -8.27 25.22
CA LYS A 25 -16.76 -8.39 23.84
C LYS A 25 -16.93 -7.05 23.11
N ALA A 26 -17.59 -6.07 23.72
CA ALA A 26 -17.85 -4.77 23.08
C ALA A 26 -16.57 -3.92 22.87
N ARG A 27 -15.61 -4.03 23.80
CA ARG A 27 -14.33 -3.31 23.72
C ARG A 27 -13.42 -3.89 22.62
N SER A 28 -13.46 -5.20 22.40
CA SER A 28 -12.72 -5.87 21.33
C SER A 28 -13.27 -5.53 19.94
N PHE A 29 -14.60 -5.51 19.78
CA PHE A 29 -15.24 -5.17 18.51
C PHE A 29 -14.99 -3.72 18.08
N ARG A 30 -15.13 -2.76 19.00
CA ARG A 30 -14.83 -1.35 18.71
C ARG A 30 -13.36 -1.12 18.35
N VAL A 31 -12.45 -1.83 19.03
CA VAL A 31 -11.00 -1.78 18.73
C VAL A 31 -10.70 -2.37 17.36
N PHE A 32 -11.40 -3.43 16.95
CA PHE A 32 -11.26 -4.00 15.61
C PHE A 32 -11.69 -3.01 14.52
N ILE A 33 -12.86 -2.39 14.65
CA ILE A 33 -13.35 -1.39 13.68
C ILE A 33 -12.39 -0.21 13.54
N GLN A 34 -11.80 0.26 14.66
CA GLN A 34 -10.83 1.34 14.64
C GLN A 34 -9.49 0.96 14.00
N LYS A 35 -9.13 -0.32 14.05
CA LYS A 35 -7.91 -0.83 13.42
C LYS A 35 -8.10 -1.07 11.93
N GLU A 36 -9.23 -1.65 11.54
CA GLU A 36 -9.53 -2.13 10.19
C GLU A 36 -10.84 -1.51 9.65
N PRO A 37 -10.89 -0.19 9.42
CA PRO A 37 -12.12 0.48 9.01
C PRO A 37 -12.59 0.02 7.63
N VAL A 38 -11.68 -0.17 6.67
CA VAL A 38 -12.03 -0.58 5.31
C VAL A 38 -12.60 -1.99 5.28
N LEU A 39 -11.98 -2.93 5.99
CA LEU A 39 -12.52 -4.29 6.16
C LEU A 39 -13.90 -4.28 6.80
N SER A 40 -14.08 -3.48 7.86
CA SER A 40 -15.36 -3.38 8.56
C SER A 40 -16.47 -2.88 7.63
N ILE A 41 -16.17 -1.86 6.82
CA ILE A 41 -17.10 -1.35 5.80
C ILE A 41 -17.41 -2.43 4.76
N ALA A 42 -16.40 -3.12 4.23
CA ALA A 42 -16.58 -4.17 3.25
C ALA A 42 -17.49 -5.29 3.76
N LEU A 43 -17.28 -5.75 4.99
CA LEU A 43 -18.10 -6.79 5.61
C LEU A 43 -19.53 -6.34 5.90
N VAL A 44 -19.72 -5.10 6.35
CA VAL A 44 -21.06 -4.53 6.58
C VAL A 44 -21.82 -4.40 5.27
N LEU A 45 -21.18 -3.86 4.23
CA LEU A 45 -21.77 -3.74 2.90
C LEU A 45 -22.11 -5.10 2.31
N ALA A 46 -21.20 -6.08 2.42
CA ALA A 46 -21.44 -7.45 1.99
C ALA A 46 -22.63 -8.06 2.74
N PHE A 47 -22.69 -7.93 4.06
CA PHE A 47 -23.78 -8.47 4.88
C PHE A 47 -25.13 -7.87 4.50
N PHE A 48 -25.21 -6.54 4.34
CA PHE A 48 -26.47 -5.90 3.96
C PHE A 48 -26.90 -6.22 2.53
N SER A 49 -25.96 -6.42 1.61
CA SER A 49 -26.31 -6.79 0.23
C SER A 49 -26.87 -8.21 0.12
N LEU A 50 -26.61 -9.10 1.10
CA LEU A 50 -27.23 -10.44 1.15
C LEU A 50 -28.76 -10.40 1.31
N PHE A 51 -29.32 -9.31 1.85
CA PHE A 51 -30.78 -9.15 1.94
C PHE A 51 -31.40 -8.70 0.61
N LEU A 52 -30.62 -8.04 -0.24
CA LEU A 52 -31.06 -7.60 -1.57
C LEU A 52 -30.96 -8.73 -2.59
N VAL A 53 -29.88 -9.51 -2.48
CA VAL A 53 -29.61 -10.68 -3.30
C VAL A 53 -29.26 -11.83 -2.35
N PRO A 54 -30.15 -12.83 -2.19
CA PRO A 54 -29.88 -13.98 -1.35
C PRO A 54 -28.77 -14.89 -1.91
N PRO A 55 -27.94 -15.49 -1.03
CA PRO A 55 -26.88 -16.41 -1.44
C PRO A 55 -27.36 -17.55 -2.34
N ASN A 56 -26.64 -17.78 -3.44
CA ASN A 56 -26.83 -18.94 -4.31
C ASN A 56 -25.46 -19.61 -4.60
N ILE A 57 -25.49 -20.75 -5.31
CA ILE A 57 -24.28 -21.52 -5.63
C ILE A 57 -23.26 -20.71 -6.45
N GLY A 58 -23.72 -19.74 -7.25
CA GLY A 58 -22.88 -18.89 -8.09
C GLY A 58 -22.10 -17.82 -7.34
N TYR A 59 -22.25 -17.65 -6.02
CA TYR A 59 -21.51 -16.63 -5.27
C TYR A 59 -19.99 -16.82 -5.31
N SER A 60 -19.53 -18.06 -5.49
CA SER A 60 -18.11 -18.34 -5.67
C SER A 60 -17.52 -17.70 -6.92
N GLU A 61 -18.35 -17.40 -7.92
CA GLU A 61 -17.95 -16.76 -9.18
C GLU A 61 -17.71 -15.26 -9.02
N TYR A 62 -18.25 -14.62 -7.97
CA TYR A 62 -17.94 -13.21 -7.68
C TYR A 62 -16.52 -13.00 -7.20
N ILE A 63 -15.91 -14.05 -6.64
CA ILE A 63 -14.60 -13.97 -6.02
C ILE A 63 -13.54 -14.22 -7.08
N ASP A 64 -12.70 -13.21 -7.34
CA ASP A 64 -11.49 -13.41 -8.13
C ASP A 64 -10.42 -14.13 -7.29
N TRP A 65 -10.47 -15.47 -7.34
CA TRP A 65 -9.55 -16.35 -6.65
C TRP A 65 -8.10 -16.21 -7.10
N LYS A 66 -7.86 -15.85 -8.37
CA LYS A 66 -6.52 -15.61 -8.89
C LYS A 66 -5.92 -14.38 -8.22
N THR A 67 -6.64 -13.27 -8.17
CA THR A 67 -6.21 -12.06 -7.48
C THR A 67 -5.88 -12.35 -6.02
N LEU A 68 -6.76 -13.04 -5.28
CA LEU A 68 -6.52 -13.40 -3.88
C LEU A 68 -5.29 -14.31 -3.70
N GLY A 69 -5.14 -15.33 -4.54
CA GLY A 69 -4.01 -16.25 -4.51
C GLY A 69 -2.68 -15.56 -4.80
N CYS A 70 -2.64 -14.71 -5.82
CA CYS A 70 -1.47 -13.92 -6.17
C CYS A 70 -1.10 -12.91 -5.07
N LEU A 71 -2.07 -12.19 -4.51
CA LEU A 71 -1.85 -11.29 -3.37
C LEU A 71 -1.26 -12.04 -2.18
N PHE A 72 -1.84 -13.18 -1.81
CA PHE A 72 -1.36 -14.00 -0.72
C PHE A 72 0.09 -14.46 -0.94
N ALA A 73 0.40 -14.99 -2.13
CA ALA A 73 1.75 -15.47 -2.46
C ALA A 73 2.79 -14.34 -2.39
N LEU A 74 2.48 -13.19 -3.00
CA LEU A 74 3.35 -12.02 -2.98
C LEU A 74 3.57 -11.51 -1.55
N MET A 75 2.52 -11.34 -0.75
CA MET A 75 2.64 -10.89 0.64
C MET A 75 3.51 -11.83 1.49
N LEU A 76 3.35 -13.15 1.32
CA LEU A 76 4.13 -14.13 2.08
C LEU A 76 5.62 -14.09 1.71
N VAL A 77 5.94 -14.00 0.42
CA VAL A 77 7.34 -13.89 -0.04
C VAL A 77 7.97 -12.57 0.40
N VAL A 78 7.21 -11.48 0.31
CA VAL A 78 7.64 -10.15 0.76
C VAL A 78 7.88 -10.12 2.27
N ALA A 79 7.08 -10.82 3.07
CA ALA A 79 7.35 -11.00 4.50
C ALA A 79 8.69 -11.72 4.73
N GLY A 80 9.06 -12.65 3.86
CA GLY A 80 10.37 -13.29 3.85
C GLY A 80 11.52 -12.29 3.63
N PHE A 81 11.41 -11.44 2.60
CA PHE A 81 12.40 -10.38 2.35
C PHE A 81 12.51 -9.39 3.50
N ARG A 82 11.37 -9.01 4.11
CA ARG A 82 11.32 -8.12 5.28
C ARG A 82 12.02 -8.73 6.49
N LYS A 83 11.74 -10.01 6.80
CA LYS A 83 12.40 -10.74 7.88
C LYS A 83 13.92 -10.79 7.71
N MET A 84 14.40 -10.84 6.46
CA MET A 84 15.83 -10.84 6.14
C MET A 84 16.46 -9.44 6.07
N PHE A 85 15.71 -8.36 6.33
CA PHE A 85 16.18 -6.98 6.25
C PHE A 85 16.78 -6.60 4.88
N VAL A 86 16.33 -7.24 3.79
CA VAL A 86 16.88 -7.02 2.42
C VAL A 86 16.81 -5.54 2.04
N PHE A 87 15.65 -4.93 2.25
CA PHE A 87 15.40 -3.53 1.92
C PHE A 87 16.20 -2.56 2.79
N THR A 88 16.36 -2.88 4.08
CA THR A 88 17.18 -2.09 5.01
C THR A 88 18.65 -2.14 4.61
N LYS A 89 19.16 -3.33 4.25
CA LYS A 89 20.54 -3.50 3.78
C LYS A 89 20.79 -2.76 2.47
N LEU A 90 19.88 -2.85 1.50
CA LEU A 90 19.97 -2.10 0.25
C LEU A 90 20.04 -0.58 0.51
N SER A 91 19.19 -0.09 1.40
CA SER A 91 19.19 1.32 1.80
C SER A 91 20.48 1.72 2.51
N SER A 92 20.99 0.89 3.42
CA SER A 92 22.25 1.10 4.13
C SER A 92 23.43 1.24 3.18
N ILE A 93 23.52 0.40 2.14
CA ILE A 93 24.58 0.48 1.12
C ILE A 93 24.50 1.79 0.36
N LEU A 94 23.30 2.19 -0.07
CA LEU A 94 23.12 3.41 -0.84
C LEU A 94 23.37 4.66 0.02
N LEU A 95 22.95 4.64 1.27
CA LEU A 95 23.17 5.74 2.22
C LEU A 95 24.65 5.95 2.53
N HIS A 96 25.52 4.94 2.42
CA HIS A 96 26.97 5.11 2.59
C HIS A 96 27.57 6.19 1.68
N TYR A 97 26.96 6.44 0.52
CA TYR A 97 27.40 7.48 -0.44
C TYR A 97 26.73 8.83 -0.23
N SER A 98 25.92 8.98 0.83
CA SER A 98 25.18 10.20 1.11
C SER A 98 25.90 11.07 2.15
N HIS A 99 26.09 12.34 1.80
CA HIS A 99 26.78 13.32 2.64
C HIS A 99 25.88 14.49 3.03
N THR A 100 24.63 14.49 2.59
CA THR A 100 23.69 15.60 2.79
C THR A 100 22.28 15.12 3.08
N PRO A 101 21.47 15.89 3.85
CA PRO A 101 20.07 15.55 4.11
C PRO A 101 19.24 15.39 2.83
N ARG A 102 19.55 16.19 1.80
CA ARG A 102 18.92 16.07 0.48
C ARG A 102 19.24 14.73 -0.18
N GLN A 103 20.50 14.30 -0.21
CA GLN A 103 20.89 13.01 -0.80
C GLN A 103 20.24 11.84 -0.06
N VAL A 104 20.23 11.88 1.27
CA VAL A 104 19.51 10.87 2.08
C VAL A 104 18.05 10.79 1.68
N SER A 105 17.38 11.94 1.58
CA SER A 105 15.97 12.00 1.18
C SER A 105 15.76 11.49 -0.24
N LEU A 106 16.65 11.85 -1.17
CA LEU A 106 16.63 11.37 -2.56
C LEU A 106 16.71 9.85 -2.63
N ILE A 107 17.64 9.26 -1.87
CA ILE A 107 17.83 7.81 -1.80
C ILE A 107 16.61 7.14 -1.18
N LEU A 108 16.13 7.62 -0.03
CA LEU A 108 15.01 6.99 0.67
C LEU A 108 13.70 7.10 -0.11
N VAL A 109 13.41 8.27 -0.69
CA VAL A 109 12.24 8.48 -1.56
C VAL A 109 12.37 7.68 -2.84
N GLY A 110 13.54 7.67 -3.48
CA GLY A 110 13.81 6.90 -4.70
C GLY A 110 13.68 5.39 -4.50
N ILE A 111 14.29 4.85 -3.44
CA ILE A 111 14.12 3.42 -3.10
C ILE A 111 12.65 3.12 -2.83
N THR A 112 11.93 3.98 -2.10
CA THR A 112 10.49 3.81 -1.86
C THR A 112 9.71 3.76 -3.18
N PHE A 113 10.02 4.67 -4.12
CA PHE A 113 9.42 4.71 -5.46
C PHE A 113 9.62 3.39 -6.21
N PHE A 114 10.86 2.95 -6.40
CA PHE A 114 11.16 1.75 -7.19
C PHE A 114 10.77 0.44 -6.49
N SER A 115 10.95 0.35 -5.18
CA SER A 115 10.55 -0.84 -4.43
C SER A 115 9.04 -1.04 -4.42
N SER A 116 8.25 0.04 -4.38
CA SER A 116 6.78 -0.05 -4.41
C SER A 116 6.24 -0.67 -5.70
N MET A 117 7.01 -0.65 -6.81
CA MET A 117 6.68 -1.36 -8.06
C MET A 117 6.75 -2.89 -7.91
N LEU A 118 7.46 -3.40 -6.90
CA LEU A 118 7.75 -4.82 -6.74
C LEU A 118 7.04 -5.45 -5.53
N VAL A 119 6.97 -4.75 -4.40
CA VAL A 119 6.53 -5.35 -3.12
C VAL A 119 5.24 -4.77 -2.54
N THR A 120 4.57 -3.92 -3.29
CA THR A 120 3.47 -3.04 -2.91
C THR A 120 3.84 -1.74 -2.20
N ASN A 121 3.03 -0.71 -2.42
CA ASN A 121 3.13 0.59 -1.76
C ASN A 121 3.06 0.49 -0.22
N ASP A 122 2.16 -0.32 0.33
CA ASP A 122 1.98 -0.46 1.77
C ASP A 122 3.23 -1.03 2.45
N VAL A 123 3.78 -2.12 1.90
CA VAL A 123 5.00 -2.75 2.41
C VAL A 123 6.19 -1.80 2.29
N ALA A 124 6.31 -1.07 1.18
CA ALA A 124 7.36 -0.09 0.99
C ALA A 124 7.31 0.97 2.10
N LEU A 125 6.14 1.54 2.40
CA LEU A 125 6.01 2.56 3.45
C LEU A 125 6.24 2.02 4.85
N ILE A 126 5.73 0.82 5.18
CA ILE A 126 6.01 0.16 6.47
C ILE A 126 7.52 -0.03 6.67
N THR A 127 8.27 -0.24 5.59
CA THR A 127 9.71 -0.48 5.64
C THR A 127 10.51 0.82 5.69
N PHE A 128 10.26 1.74 4.76
CA PHE A 128 11.15 2.89 4.55
C PHE A 128 10.77 4.13 5.35
N VAL A 129 9.52 4.29 5.79
CA VAL A 129 9.14 5.43 6.65
C VAL A 129 9.81 5.35 8.04
N PRO A 130 9.78 4.22 8.76
CA PRO A 130 10.53 4.08 10.01
C PRO A 130 12.03 4.24 9.81
N LEU A 131 12.57 3.72 8.70
CA LEU A 131 13.99 3.88 8.36
C LEU A 131 14.36 5.36 8.19
N THR A 132 13.54 6.15 7.50
CA THR A 132 13.73 7.61 7.37
C THR A 132 13.81 8.28 8.73
N ILE A 133 12.89 7.94 9.64
CA ILE A 133 12.88 8.48 10.99
C ILE A 133 14.18 8.14 11.72
N VAL A 134 14.60 6.87 11.69
CA VAL A 134 15.82 6.39 12.36
C VAL A 134 17.05 7.08 11.80
N VAL A 135 17.23 7.09 10.47
CA VAL A 135 18.41 7.67 9.80
C VAL A 135 18.57 9.14 10.18
N PHE A 136 17.51 9.95 10.04
CA PHE A 136 17.58 11.37 10.35
C PHE A 136 17.72 11.66 11.85
N THR A 137 17.14 10.83 12.71
CA THR A 137 17.27 10.97 14.18
C THR A 137 18.71 10.67 14.62
N VAL A 138 19.34 9.62 14.07
CA VAL A 138 20.76 9.30 14.34
C VAL A 138 21.68 10.42 13.84
N CYS A 139 21.38 11.01 12.68
CA CYS A 139 22.12 12.16 12.15
C CYS A 139 21.86 13.50 12.87
N LYS A 140 21.01 13.50 13.92
CA LYS A 140 20.55 14.70 14.64
C LYS A 140 19.95 15.79 13.72
N GLU A 141 19.38 15.41 12.59
CA GLU A 141 18.84 16.31 11.57
C GLU A 141 17.36 15.97 11.30
N THR A 142 16.46 16.45 12.15
CA THR A 142 15.04 16.07 12.10
C THR A 142 14.18 16.95 11.19
N LYS A 143 14.72 18.08 10.71
CA LYS A 143 13.97 19.04 9.88
C LYS A 143 13.39 18.41 8.60
N PRO A 144 14.14 17.57 7.85
CA PRO A 144 13.65 17.00 6.59
C PRO A 144 12.58 15.92 6.78
N ILE A 145 12.54 15.24 7.94
CA ILE A 145 11.76 14.01 8.17
C ILE A 145 10.31 14.14 7.66
N LEU A 146 9.60 15.19 8.08
CA LEU A 146 8.19 15.38 7.74
C LEU A 146 8.00 15.43 6.21
N PHE A 147 8.78 16.27 5.53
CA PHE A 147 8.63 16.44 4.08
C PHE A 147 9.11 15.20 3.32
N THR A 148 10.20 14.56 3.76
CA THR A 148 10.67 13.30 3.18
C THR A 148 9.60 12.20 3.27
N ILE A 149 8.88 12.08 4.39
CA ILE A 149 7.82 11.07 4.53
C ILE A 149 6.60 11.39 3.66
N VAL A 150 6.22 12.66 3.53
CA VAL A 150 5.16 13.07 2.59
C VAL A 150 5.55 12.67 1.16
N LEU A 151 6.79 12.94 0.76
CA LEU A 151 7.31 12.54 -0.55
C LEU A 151 7.46 11.03 -0.71
N GLN A 152 7.82 10.28 0.34
CA GLN A 152 7.83 8.81 0.32
C GLN A 152 6.44 8.24 0.07
N THR A 153 5.42 8.85 0.67
CA THR A 153 4.02 8.42 0.51
C THR A 153 3.57 8.58 -0.94
N LEU A 154 3.85 9.73 -1.54
CA LEU A 154 3.59 9.98 -2.95
C LEU A 154 4.45 9.09 -3.84
N ALA A 155 5.72 8.88 -3.49
CA ALA A 155 6.60 7.98 -4.22
C ALA A 155 6.10 6.54 -4.24
N ALA A 156 5.57 6.04 -3.12
CA ALA A 156 4.99 4.71 -3.05
C ALA A 156 3.73 4.60 -3.92
N ASN A 157 2.80 5.57 -3.83
CA ASN A 157 1.57 5.55 -4.63
C ASN A 157 1.85 5.74 -6.14
N VAL A 158 2.72 6.67 -6.51
CA VAL A 158 3.08 6.92 -7.92
C VAL A 158 3.93 5.78 -8.48
N GLY A 159 4.96 5.34 -7.77
CA GLY A 159 5.84 4.26 -8.21
C GLY A 159 5.08 2.95 -8.43
N SER A 160 4.31 2.52 -7.43
CA SER A 160 3.48 1.31 -7.51
C SER A 160 2.51 1.29 -8.68
N SER A 161 2.07 2.47 -9.14
CA SER A 161 1.07 2.57 -10.19
C SER A 161 1.57 2.06 -11.56
N LEU A 162 2.89 1.92 -11.74
CA LEU A 162 3.50 1.46 -13.00
C LEU A 162 3.30 -0.05 -13.28
N THR A 163 3.09 -0.86 -12.24
CA THR A 163 3.06 -2.32 -12.37
C THR A 163 1.78 -2.91 -11.78
N PRO A 164 1.30 -4.07 -12.30
CA PRO A 164 0.17 -4.79 -11.70
C PRO A 164 0.43 -5.16 -10.23
N VAL A 165 1.66 -5.57 -9.91
CA VAL A 165 2.05 -6.06 -8.59
C VAL A 165 2.23 -4.92 -7.58
N GLY A 166 2.38 -3.68 -8.04
CA GLY A 166 2.71 -2.55 -7.17
C GLY A 166 1.60 -2.18 -6.18
N ASN A 167 0.34 -2.53 -6.44
CA ASN A 167 -0.71 -2.38 -5.45
C ASN A 167 -1.87 -3.36 -5.69
N PRO A 168 -2.70 -3.64 -4.68
CA PRO A 168 -3.75 -4.64 -4.81
C PRO A 168 -4.80 -4.32 -5.88
N GLN A 169 -5.16 -3.04 -6.04
CA GLN A 169 -6.15 -2.65 -7.04
C GLN A 169 -5.65 -2.79 -8.48
N ASN A 170 -4.36 -2.56 -8.74
CA ASN A 170 -3.75 -2.75 -10.04
C ASN A 170 -3.68 -4.22 -10.41
N LEU A 171 -3.36 -5.09 -9.44
CA LEU A 171 -3.35 -6.53 -9.67
C LEU A 171 -4.75 -7.03 -10.03
N PHE A 172 -5.77 -6.54 -9.31
CA PHE A 172 -7.16 -6.82 -9.64
C PHE A 172 -7.53 -6.32 -11.04
N MET A 173 -7.24 -5.06 -11.39
CA MET A 173 -7.53 -4.51 -12.72
C MET A 173 -6.87 -5.33 -13.83
N TYR A 174 -5.62 -5.73 -13.63
CA TYR A 174 -4.87 -6.57 -14.57
C TYR A 174 -5.51 -7.95 -14.74
N SER A 175 -5.92 -8.59 -13.63
CA SER A 175 -6.55 -9.92 -13.63
C SER A 175 -7.96 -9.89 -14.23
N TYR A 176 -8.78 -8.92 -13.80
CA TYR A 176 -10.20 -8.81 -14.13
C TYR A 176 -10.45 -8.40 -15.58
N TYR A 177 -9.71 -7.40 -16.08
CA TYR A 177 -9.86 -6.93 -17.46
C TYR A 177 -8.93 -7.63 -18.46
N HIS A 178 -8.07 -8.55 -18.00
CA HIS A 178 -7.06 -9.22 -18.83
C HIS A 178 -6.20 -8.23 -19.64
N VAL A 179 -5.84 -7.10 -19.01
CA VAL A 179 -5.05 -6.03 -19.66
C VAL A 179 -3.66 -6.58 -19.99
N SER A 180 -3.18 -6.39 -21.23
CA SER A 180 -1.81 -6.79 -21.56
C SER A 180 -0.78 -5.97 -20.76
N LEU A 181 0.34 -6.59 -20.37
CA LEU A 181 1.38 -5.90 -19.61
C LEU A 181 1.91 -4.63 -20.31
N SER A 182 2.04 -4.68 -21.64
CA SER A 182 2.46 -3.53 -22.44
C SER A 182 1.43 -2.39 -22.38
N SER A 183 0.13 -2.70 -22.52
CA SER A 183 -0.94 -1.71 -22.40
C SER A 183 -1.00 -1.11 -21.00
N PHE A 184 -0.89 -1.93 -19.95
CA PHE A 184 -0.82 -1.46 -18.57
C PHE A 184 0.34 -0.49 -18.37
N PHE A 185 1.55 -0.90 -18.76
CA PHE A 185 2.76 -0.10 -18.59
C PHE A 185 2.69 1.21 -19.37
N SER A 186 2.35 1.16 -20.66
CA SER A 186 2.23 2.36 -21.52
C SER A 186 1.14 3.33 -21.06
N THR A 187 0.03 2.82 -20.51
CA THR A 187 -1.03 3.64 -19.94
C THR A 187 -0.53 4.44 -18.73
N MET A 188 0.20 3.78 -17.83
CA MET A 188 0.62 4.36 -16.56
C MET A 188 1.96 5.12 -16.64
N LEU A 189 2.80 4.84 -17.65
CA LEU A 189 4.13 5.43 -17.78
C LEU A 189 4.12 6.97 -17.77
N PRO A 190 3.22 7.70 -18.46
CA PRO A 190 3.20 9.16 -18.41
C PRO A 190 2.86 9.72 -17.03
N TYR A 191 1.96 9.07 -16.30
CA TYR A 191 1.59 9.44 -14.93
C TYR A 191 2.75 9.20 -13.96
N VAL A 192 3.38 8.02 -14.07
CA VAL A 192 4.52 7.64 -13.22
C VAL A 192 5.73 8.54 -13.48
N PHE A 193 6.02 8.82 -14.75
CA PHE A 193 7.14 9.68 -15.14
C PHE A 193 6.93 11.12 -14.70
N SER A 194 5.78 11.71 -14.98
CA SER A 194 5.45 13.08 -14.57
C SER A 194 5.41 13.22 -13.04
N GLY A 195 4.81 12.26 -12.34
CA GLY A 195 4.78 12.21 -10.88
C GLY A 195 6.19 12.05 -10.30
N GLY A 196 7.00 11.13 -10.82
CA GLY A 196 8.40 10.95 -10.42
C GLY A 196 9.25 12.20 -10.65
N PHE A 197 9.04 12.89 -11.76
CA PHE A 197 9.67 14.18 -12.05
C PHE A 197 9.26 15.26 -11.05
N LEU A 198 7.97 15.39 -10.73
CA LEU A 198 7.49 16.31 -9.71
C LEU A 198 8.08 15.98 -8.33
N ILE A 199 8.18 14.71 -7.95
CA ILE A 199 8.87 14.27 -6.71
C ILE A 199 10.32 14.74 -6.72
N ALA A 200 11.04 14.54 -7.83
CA ALA A 200 12.44 14.95 -7.96
C ALA A 200 12.62 16.48 -7.82
N LEU A 201 11.70 17.27 -8.39
CA LEU A 201 11.69 18.73 -8.20
C LEU A 201 11.40 19.12 -6.75
N LEU A 202 10.41 18.48 -6.11
CA LEU A 202 10.05 18.76 -4.73
C LEU A 202 11.19 18.45 -3.77
N LEU A 203 11.99 17.41 -4.02
CA LEU A 203 13.19 17.07 -3.25
C LEU A 203 14.23 18.21 -3.23
N LEU A 204 14.22 19.13 -4.20
CA LEU A 204 15.13 20.29 -4.21
C LEU A 204 14.85 21.29 -3.09
N PHE A 205 13.62 21.31 -2.53
CA PHE A 205 13.27 22.14 -1.38
C PHE A 205 13.93 21.65 -0.07
N ILE A 206 14.48 20.43 -0.04
CA ILE A 206 15.26 19.95 1.11
C ILE A 206 16.65 20.60 1.04
N PRO A 207 17.14 21.26 2.09
CA PRO A 207 18.42 21.95 2.07
C PRO A 207 19.60 20.98 1.86
N LYS A 208 20.59 21.42 1.06
CA LYS A 208 21.79 20.62 0.76
C LYS A 208 22.78 20.57 1.94
N ARG A 209 22.85 21.63 2.76
CA ARG A 209 23.79 21.71 3.88
C ARG A 209 23.07 21.59 5.20
N SER A 210 23.63 20.80 6.10
CA SER A 210 23.37 20.84 7.54
C SER A 210 24.73 20.81 8.23
N GLU A 211 24.95 21.76 9.14
CA GLU A 211 26.23 21.94 9.83
C GLU A 211 26.58 20.78 10.78
N SER A 212 25.58 19.95 11.14
CA SER A 212 25.70 18.85 12.10
C SER A 212 25.50 17.46 11.48
N PHE A 213 25.41 17.34 10.15
CA PHE A 213 25.09 16.06 9.51
C PHE A 213 26.30 15.12 9.50
N SER A 214 26.28 14.11 10.37
CA SER A 214 27.16 12.96 10.31
C SER A 214 26.33 11.68 10.20
N LEU A 215 26.45 11.00 9.07
CA LEU A 215 25.77 9.73 8.83
C LEU A 215 26.60 8.61 9.45
N GLN A 216 26.11 8.04 10.55
CA GLN A 216 26.64 6.78 11.09
C GLN A 216 25.68 5.65 10.69
N VAL A 217 26.03 4.93 9.64
CA VAL A 217 25.26 3.78 9.18
C VAL A 217 25.51 2.63 10.16
N GLN A 218 24.47 2.21 10.87
CA GLN A 218 24.55 1.05 11.75
C GLN A 218 24.70 -0.22 10.91
N GLU A 219 25.55 -1.15 11.34
CA GLU A 219 25.70 -2.43 10.66
C GLU A 219 24.38 -3.22 10.69
N VAL A 220 23.90 -3.61 9.52
CA VAL A 220 22.74 -4.46 9.36
C VAL A 220 23.19 -5.93 9.45
N PRO A 221 22.45 -6.83 10.14
CA PRO A 221 22.79 -8.24 10.20
C PRO A 221 23.08 -8.85 8.82
N PRO A 222 24.01 -9.81 8.72
CA PRO A 222 24.31 -10.47 7.46
C PRO A 222 23.07 -11.22 6.95
N ILE A 223 22.87 -11.17 5.62
CA ILE A 223 21.77 -11.87 4.97
C ILE A 223 22.25 -13.27 4.61
N HIS A 224 21.51 -14.30 5.04
CA HIS A 224 21.78 -15.67 4.63
C HIS A 224 21.47 -15.85 3.14
N THR A 225 22.51 -16.10 2.34
CA THR A 225 22.43 -16.24 0.88
C THR A 225 21.41 -17.30 0.44
N GLY A 226 21.33 -18.44 1.13
CA GLY A 226 20.36 -19.49 0.81
C GLY A 226 18.91 -19.02 0.94
N ASN A 227 18.58 -18.24 1.97
CA ASN A 227 17.24 -17.70 2.15
C ASN A 227 16.94 -16.60 1.12
N LEU A 228 17.94 -15.78 0.77
CA LEU A 228 17.79 -14.78 -0.29
C LEU A 228 17.46 -15.44 -1.63
N ILE A 229 18.23 -16.47 -2.03
CA ILE A 229 17.98 -17.23 -3.27
C ILE A 229 16.58 -17.86 -3.22
N ARG A 230 16.21 -18.49 -2.11
CA ARG A 230 14.90 -19.12 -1.93
C ARG A 230 13.75 -18.13 -2.12
N TYR A 231 13.76 -17.00 -1.41
CA TYR A 231 12.67 -16.03 -1.53
C TYR A 231 12.69 -15.26 -2.86
N SER A 232 13.86 -15.02 -3.46
CA SER A 232 13.96 -14.49 -4.82
C SER A 232 13.36 -15.42 -5.87
N PHE A 233 13.59 -16.73 -5.74
CA PHE A 233 12.97 -17.72 -6.60
C PHE A 233 11.45 -17.78 -6.42
N LEU A 234 10.97 -17.82 -5.17
CA LEU A 234 9.52 -17.79 -4.87
C LEU A 234 8.86 -16.50 -5.35
N PHE A 235 9.56 -15.37 -5.28
CA PHE A 235 9.08 -14.08 -5.79
C PHE A 235 8.93 -14.13 -7.30
N LEU A 236 9.95 -14.64 -8.01
CA LEU A 236 9.87 -14.81 -9.46
C LEU A 236 8.72 -15.74 -9.86
N LEU A 237 8.54 -16.87 -9.18
CA LEU A 237 7.39 -17.76 -9.40
C LEU A 237 6.06 -17.04 -9.18
N SER A 238 5.96 -16.21 -8.14
CA SER A 238 4.77 -15.40 -7.87
C SER A 238 4.48 -14.41 -9.00
N LEU A 239 5.51 -13.77 -9.56
CA LEU A 239 5.36 -12.92 -10.75
C LEU A 239 4.90 -13.71 -11.97
N LEU A 240 5.42 -14.92 -12.20
CA LEU A 240 4.98 -15.77 -13.30
C LEU A 240 3.50 -16.16 -13.17
N ALA A 241 2.98 -16.37 -11.96
CA ALA A 241 1.55 -16.58 -11.73
C ALA A 241 0.71 -15.35 -12.01
N VAL A 242 1.18 -14.15 -11.64
CA VAL A 242 0.51 -12.89 -11.94
C VAL A 242 0.33 -12.72 -13.45
N PHE A 243 1.37 -13.03 -14.22
CA PHE A 243 1.39 -12.88 -15.67
C PHE A 243 0.81 -14.07 -16.45
N ASP A 244 0.07 -14.97 -15.80
CA ASP A 244 -0.55 -16.16 -16.42
C ASP A 244 0.42 -17.14 -17.08
N LEU A 245 1.72 -17.08 -16.74
CA LEU A 245 2.75 -17.97 -17.28
C LEU A 245 2.81 -19.31 -16.52
N VAL A 246 2.35 -19.33 -15.27
CA VAL A 246 2.26 -20.53 -14.44
C VAL A 246 0.91 -20.53 -13.70
N PRO A 247 0.21 -21.66 -13.57
CA PRO A 247 -1.05 -21.71 -12.83
C PRO A 247 -0.89 -21.22 -11.39
N TRP A 248 -1.66 -20.19 -11.03
CA TRP A 248 -1.61 -19.57 -9.70
C TRP A 248 -1.79 -20.54 -8.52
N PRO A 249 -2.63 -21.61 -8.58
CA PRO A 249 -2.79 -22.52 -7.44
C PRO A 249 -1.50 -23.28 -7.14
N ILE A 250 -0.75 -23.66 -8.18
CA ILE A 250 0.54 -24.36 -8.04
C ILE A 250 1.55 -23.43 -7.37
N VAL A 251 1.61 -22.17 -7.80
CA VAL A 251 2.53 -21.19 -7.23
C VAL A 251 2.19 -20.90 -5.77
N VAL A 252 0.91 -20.73 -5.42
CA VAL A 252 0.49 -20.57 -4.01
C VAL A 252 0.94 -21.77 -3.18
N LEU A 253 0.75 -22.99 -3.66
CA LEU A 253 1.18 -24.21 -2.96
C LEU A 253 2.71 -24.22 -2.76
N LEU A 254 3.49 -23.94 -3.81
CA LEU A 254 4.95 -23.90 -3.74
C LEU A 254 5.44 -22.81 -2.79
N VAL A 255 4.79 -21.64 -2.79
CA VAL A 255 5.11 -20.52 -1.89
C VAL A 255 4.80 -20.90 -0.43
N ILE A 256 3.69 -21.58 -0.15
CA ILE A 256 3.36 -22.08 1.20
C ILE A 256 4.38 -23.12 1.67
N ILE A 257 4.80 -24.04 0.79
CA ILE A 257 5.76 -25.10 1.14
C ILE A 257 7.17 -24.52 1.31
N GLY A 258 7.59 -23.64 0.41
CA GLY A 258 8.93 -23.05 0.40
C GLY A 258 9.14 -21.95 1.45
N SER A 259 8.08 -21.35 1.96
CA SER A 259 8.16 -20.31 2.99
C SER A 259 8.15 -20.87 4.40
N GLU A 260 8.80 -20.17 5.31
CA GLU A 260 8.74 -20.50 6.74
C GLU A 260 7.32 -20.30 7.29
N LYS A 261 6.78 -21.31 7.98
CA LYS A 261 5.39 -21.30 8.47
C LYS A 261 5.09 -20.15 9.44
N VAL A 262 6.09 -19.67 10.15
CA VAL A 262 5.96 -18.47 11.00
C VAL A 262 5.55 -17.23 10.20
N LEU A 263 5.99 -17.10 8.95
CA LEU A 263 5.67 -15.95 8.09
C LEU A 263 4.21 -15.92 7.64
N LEU A 264 3.48 -17.03 7.75
CA LEU A 264 2.03 -17.04 7.50
C LEU A 264 1.29 -16.08 8.42
N LYS A 265 1.84 -15.74 9.59
CA LYS A 265 1.27 -14.76 10.52
C LYS A 265 1.50 -13.31 10.09
N GLU A 266 2.41 -13.07 9.15
CA GLU A 266 2.79 -11.74 8.66
C GLU A 266 1.98 -11.32 7.41
N VAL A 267 1.18 -12.23 6.86
CA VAL A 267 0.28 -11.97 5.72
C VAL A 267 -0.88 -11.08 6.18
N ASP A 268 -1.26 -10.12 5.34
CA ASP A 268 -2.39 -9.24 5.59
C ASP A 268 -3.72 -9.92 5.23
N TYR A 269 -4.23 -10.76 6.14
CA TYR A 269 -5.54 -11.38 5.97
C TYR A 269 -6.69 -10.37 6.05
N SER A 270 -6.48 -9.21 6.68
CA SER A 270 -7.49 -8.14 6.71
C SER A 270 -7.76 -7.65 5.29
N LEU A 271 -6.70 -7.44 4.51
CA LEU A 271 -6.80 -7.05 3.10
C LEU A 271 -7.46 -8.15 2.26
N LEU A 272 -7.05 -9.42 2.39
CA LEU A 272 -7.68 -10.53 1.66
C LEU A 272 -9.18 -10.65 1.96
N LEU A 273 -9.57 -10.53 3.23
CA LEU A 273 -10.98 -10.57 3.62
C LEU A 273 -11.75 -9.33 3.14
N THR A 274 -11.08 -8.17 3.05
CA THR A 274 -11.65 -6.95 2.48
C THR A 274 -12.01 -7.16 1.01
N PHE A 275 -11.13 -7.79 0.22
CA PHE A 275 -11.42 -8.16 -1.16
C PHE A 275 -12.61 -9.12 -1.26
N ILE A 276 -12.67 -10.16 -0.42
CA ILE A 276 -13.82 -11.08 -0.40
C ILE A 276 -15.13 -10.33 -0.09
N GLY A 277 -15.12 -9.45 0.92
CA GLY A 277 -16.29 -8.64 1.27
C GLY A 277 -16.74 -7.75 0.11
N PHE A 278 -15.80 -7.06 -0.56
CA PHE A 278 -16.13 -6.25 -1.72
C PHE A 278 -16.56 -7.07 -2.93
N PHE A 279 -15.96 -8.22 -3.22
CA PHE A 279 -16.41 -9.10 -4.30
C PHE A 279 -17.87 -9.52 -4.10
N ILE A 280 -18.24 -9.95 -2.89
CA ILE A 280 -19.63 -10.29 -2.56
C ILE A 280 -20.53 -9.06 -2.69
N PHE A 281 -20.12 -7.93 -2.11
CA PHE A 281 -20.90 -6.70 -2.16
C PHE A 281 -21.17 -6.26 -3.60
N VAL A 282 -20.12 -6.14 -4.41
CA VAL A 282 -20.24 -5.62 -5.78
C VAL A 282 -20.93 -6.65 -6.67
N GLY A 283 -20.69 -7.95 -6.51
CA GLY A 283 -21.42 -9.00 -7.23
C GLY A 283 -22.93 -8.93 -6.98
N ASN A 284 -23.35 -8.67 -5.74
CA ASN A 284 -24.77 -8.46 -5.41
C ASN A 284 -25.32 -7.17 -6.04
N ILE A 285 -24.60 -6.06 -5.93
CA ILE A 285 -25.03 -4.78 -6.55
C ILE A 285 -25.10 -4.90 -8.08
N GLY A 286 -24.22 -5.69 -8.69
CA GLY A 286 -24.20 -5.97 -10.13
C GLY A 286 -25.45 -6.71 -10.64
N GLN A 287 -26.23 -7.36 -9.78
CA GLN A 287 -27.51 -7.94 -10.17
C GLN A 287 -28.68 -6.94 -10.17
N LEU A 288 -28.51 -5.79 -9.51
CA LEU A 288 -29.57 -4.80 -9.35
C LEU A 288 -29.60 -3.88 -10.58
N LYS A 289 -30.46 -4.21 -11.56
CA LYS A 289 -30.59 -3.47 -12.84
C LYS A 289 -30.70 -1.94 -12.71
N GLN A 290 -31.38 -1.46 -11.67
CA GLN A 290 -31.52 -0.02 -11.42
C GLN A 290 -30.19 0.63 -11.04
N VAL A 291 -29.39 -0.06 -10.21
CA VAL A 291 -28.07 0.42 -9.78
C VAL A 291 -27.08 0.33 -10.92
N THR A 292 -27.05 -0.80 -11.64
CA THR A 292 -26.16 -0.99 -12.79
C THR A 292 -26.40 0.08 -13.85
N ASN A 293 -27.66 0.31 -14.26
CA ASN A 293 -27.99 1.33 -15.26
C ASN A 293 -27.59 2.75 -14.81
N SER A 294 -27.76 3.06 -13.53
CA SER A 294 -27.41 4.38 -12.98
C SER A 294 -25.89 4.58 -12.93
N LEU A 295 -25.14 3.57 -12.49
CA LEU A 295 -23.69 3.65 -12.38
C LEU A 295 -23.01 3.62 -13.76
N THR A 296 -23.48 2.78 -14.68
CA THR A 296 -22.98 2.77 -16.06
C THR A 296 -23.21 4.13 -16.74
N LYS A 297 -24.39 4.74 -16.58
CA LYS A 297 -24.66 6.10 -17.10
C LYS A 297 -23.80 7.17 -16.43
N LEU A 298 -23.49 7.01 -15.14
CA LEU A 298 -22.61 7.94 -14.42
C LEU A 298 -21.16 7.84 -14.93
N LEU A 299 -20.72 6.61 -15.24
CA LEU A 299 -19.37 6.30 -15.70
C LEU A 299 -19.16 6.60 -17.18
N GLU A 300 -20.19 6.50 -18.02
CA GLU A 300 -20.10 6.71 -19.46
C GLU A 300 -19.41 8.04 -19.78
N THR A 301 -18.24 7.97 -20.45
CA THR A 301 -17.35 9.10 -20.81
C THR A 301 -16.69 9.84 -19.63
N ARG A 302 -16.82 9.33 -18.40
CA ARG A 302 -16.40 10.00 -17.16
C ARG A 302 -15.64 9.06 -16.23
N GLU A 303 -15.20 7.90 -16.71
CA GLU A 303 -14.58 6.84 -15.92
C GLU A 303 -13.39 7.35 -15.11
N PHE A 304 -12.52 8.14 -15.73
CA PHE A 304 -11.37 8.75 -15.05
C PHE A 304 -11.79 9.64 -13.88
N ILE A 305 -12.68 10.62 -14.13
CA ILE A 305 -13.06 11.60 -13.10
C ILE A 305 -13.87 10.95 -11.98
N VAL A 306 -14.82 10.08 -12.33
CA VAL A 306 -15.63 9.37 -11.33
C VAL A 306 -14.76 8.49 -10.46
N SER A 307 -13.81 7.75 -11.04
CA SER A 307 -12.92 6.90 -10.26
C SER A 307 -11.89 7.67 -9.45
N LEU A 308 -11.36 8.79 -9.97
CA LEU A 308 -10.49 9.70 -9.23
C LEU A 308 -11.19 10.27 -7.99
N LEU A 309 -12.45 10.70 -8.14
CA LEU A 309 -13.24 11.26 -7.03
C LEU A 309 -13.67 10.16 -6.05
N ALA A 310 -14.12 9.00 -6.55
CA ALA A 310 -14.50 7.87 -5.73
C ALA A 310 -13.33 7.41 -4.85
N SER A 311 -12.13 7.26 -5.42
CA SER A 311 -10.93 6.91 -4.66
C SER A 311 -10.68 7.86 -3.50
N GLN A 312 -10.93 9.17 -3.67
CA GLN A 312 -10.72 10.15 -2.60
C GLN A 312 -11.73 10.06 -1.45
N LEU A 313 -12.88 9.43 -1.67
CA LEU A 313 -13.95 9.29 -0.69
C LEU A 313 -13.92 7.93 0.00
N ILE A 314 -13.69 6.86 -0.77
CA ILE A 314 -13.81 5.47 -0.28
C ILE A 314 -12.52 4.65 -0.39
N SER A 315 -11.39 5.27 -0.75
CA SER A 315 -10.10 4.63 -1.07
C SER A 315 -10.06 3.98 -2.46
N ASN A 316 -8.85 3.91 -3.03
CA ASN A 316 -8.58 3.35 -4.35
C ASN A 316 -9.00 1.87 -4.48
N VAL A 317 -8.70 1.01 -3.51
CA VAL A 317 -9.08 -0.42 -3.58
C VAL A 317 -10.61 -0.62 -3.64
N PRO A 318 -11.42 -0.06 -2.72
CA PRO A 318 -12.88 -0.16 -2.81
C PRO A 318 -13.47 0.50 -4.04
N ALA A 319 -12.94 1.66 -4.45
CA ALA A 319 -13.40 2.36 -5.65
C ALA A 319 -13.18 1.52 -6.91
N THR A 320 -11.99 0.92 -7.06
CA THR A 320 -11.70 0.02 -8.18
C THR A 320 -12.65 -1.16 -8.21
N LEU A 321 -12.79 -1.89 -7.09
CA LEU A 321 -13.62 -3.08 -7.02
C LEU A 321 -15.09 -2.79 -7.34
N LEU A 322 -15.60 -1.65 -6.87
CA LEU A 322 -16.96 -1.21 -7.15
C LEU A 322 -17.14 -0.84 -8.62
N LEU A 323 -16.31 0.07 -9.14
CA LEU A 323 -16.54 0.68 -10.46
C LEU A 323 -16.22 -0.28 -11.62
N ALA A 324 -15.34 -1.27 -11.42
CA ALA A 324 -14.94 -2.21 -12.46
C ALA A 324 -16.09 -3.08 -13.00
N GLN A 325 -17.16 -3.25 -12.23
CA GLN A 325 -18.34 -4.03 -12.63
C GLN A 325 -19.33 -3.23 -13.50
N PHE A 326 -19.09 -1.91 -13.69
CA PHE A 326 -20.03 -1.01 -14.37
C PHE A 326 -19.41 -0.28 -15.56
N THR A 327 -18.16 -0.60 -15.93
CA THR A 327 -17.49 -0.07 -17.12
C THR A 327 -16.56 -1.11 -17.73
N ASP A 328 -16.46 -1.12 -19.05
CA ASP A 328 -15.49 -1.91 -19.80
C ASP A 328 -14.20 -1.12 -20.09
N ASN A 329 -14.17 0.18 -19.78
CA ASN A 329 -13.04 1.06 -20.04
C ASN A 329 -11.97 0.93 -18.95
N ALA A 330 -11.28 -0.21 -18.98
CA ALA A 330 -10.21 -0.56 -18.04
C ALA A 330 -9.12 0.52 -17.95
N THR A 331 -8.77 1.14 -19.08
CA THR A 331 -7.72 2.15 -19.20
C THR A 331 -8.06 3.41 -18.39
N GLU A 332 -9.24 3.98 -18.60
CA GLU A 332 -9.64 5.21 -17.91
C GLU A 332 -9.92 4.98 -16.42
N LEU A 333 -10.48 3.81 -16.10
CA LEU A 333 -10.64 3.40 -14.71
C LEU A 333 -9.27 3.26 -14.03
N LEU A 334 -8.29 2.60 -14.67
CA LEU A 334 -6.93 2.41 -14.14
C LEU A 334 -6.22 3.75 -13.89
N LYS A 335 -6.29 4.67 -14.85
CA LYS A 335 -5.73 6.03 -14.73
C LYS A 335 -6.37 6.76 -13.54
N GLY A 336 -7.70 6.78 -13.47
CA GLY A 336 -8.42 7.54 -12.46
C GLY A 336 -8.26 7.01 -11.05
N VAL A 337 -8.29 5.68 -10.83
CA VAL A 337 -8.09 5.11 -9.48
C VAL A 337 -6.68 5.33 -8.94
N ASN A 338 -5.64 5.25 -9.79
CA ASN A 338 -4.26 5.53 -9.39
C ASN A 338 -4.02 7.02 -9.15
N ALA A 339 -4.56 7.89 -10.00
CA ALA A 339 -4.51 9.34 -9.79
C ALA A 339 -5.24 9.76 -8.51
N GLY A 340 -6.43 9.20 -8.27
CA GLY A 340 -7.22 9.43 -7.06
C GLY A 340 -6.53 8.96 -5.79
N GLY A 341 -5.76 7.86 -5.85
CA GLY A 341 -4.95 7.36 -4.73
C GLY A 341 -3.85 8.33 -4.25
N CYS A 342 -3.52 9.35 -5.05
CA CYS A 342 -2.61 10.45 -4.70
C CYS A 342 -3.35 11.73 -4.26
N GLY A 343 -4.61 11.63 -3.83
CA GLY A 343 -5.43 12.75 -3.38
C GLY A 343 -5.48 12.90 -1.86
N THR A 344 -6.60 12.51 -1.24
CA THR A 344 -6.79 12.68 0.21
C THR A 344 -6.01 11.63 1.02
N LEU A 345 -5.88 11.86 2.32
CA LEU A 345 -5.23 10.90 3.23
C LEU A 345 -5.92 9.52 3.20
N ILE A 346 -7.25 9.51 3.10
CA ILE A 346 -8.05 8.28 3.07
C ILE A 346 -8.08 7.64 1.68
N ALA A 347 -7.57 8.32 0.65
CA ALA A 347 -7.66 7.85 -0.72
C ALA A 347 -6.81 6.60 -1.01
N SER A 348 -5.82 6.34 -0.15
CA SER A 348 -4.95 5.19 -0.23
C SER A 348 -4.59 4.72 1.18
N MET A 349 -4.67 3.42 1.44
CA MET A 349 -4.30 2.85 2.73
C MET A 349 -2.83 3.11 3.09
N ALA A 350 -1.95 3.12 2.08
CA ALA A 350 -0.56 3.55 2.18
C ALA A 350 -0.41 4.94 2.84
N SER A 351 -1.25 5.90 2.46
CA SER A 351 -1.21 7.26 3.02
C SER A 351 -1.58 7.29 4.50
N VAL A 352 -2.53 6.45 4.92
CA VAL A 352 -2.88 6.29 6.33
C VAL A 352 -1.74 5.63 7.11
N ILE A 353 -1.04 4.66 6.52
CA ILE A 353 0.12 3.99 7.14
C ILE A 353 1.23 4.99 7.45
N SER A 354 1.67 5.78 6.46
CA SER A 354 2.75 6.74 6.65
C SER A 354 2.37 7.83 7.66
N PHE A 355 1.12 8.31 7.63
CA PHE A 355 0.60 9.23 8.64
C PHE A 355 0.60 8.62 10.04
N LYS A 356 0.13 7.39 10.23
CA LYS A 356 0.13 6.71 11.54
C LYS A 356 1.54 6.58 12.09
N ILE A 357 2.52 6.19 11.26
CA ILE A 357 3.92 6.08 11.66
C ILE A 357 4.47 7.46 12.07
N PHE A 358 4.24 8.49 11.26
CA PHE A 358 4.70 9.85 11.56
C PHE A 358 4.04 10.43 12.81
N ALA A 359 2.73 10.28 12.96
CA ALA A 359 1.96 10.80 14.09
C ALA A 359 2.35 10.11 15.41
N HIS A 360 2.80 8.86 15.36
CA HIS A 360 3.39 8.18 16.51
C HIS A 360 4.77 8.74 16.88
N TYR A 361 5.59 9.07 15.88
CA TYR A 361 6.92 9.66 16.08
C TYR A 361 6.87 11.11 16.59
N ASP A 362 6.07 11.96 15.95
CA ASP A 362 5.91 13.38 16.33
C ASP A 362 4.42 13.77 16.39
N PRO A 363 3.75 13.48 17.52
CA PRO A 363 2.33 13.79 17.69
C PRO A 363 2.03 15.29 17.58
N LYS A 364 2.99 16.16 17.96
CA LYS A 364 2.80 17.62 17.96
C LYS A 364 2.71 18.18 16.54
N ARG A 365 3.38 17.54 15.57
CA ARG A 365 3.40 17.96 14.17
C ARG A 365 2.40 17.19 13.28
N SER A 366 1.48 16.41 13.86
CA SER A 366 0.50 15.65 13.07
C SER A 366 -0.39 16.55 12.20
N LEU A 367 -0.83 17.71 12.72
CA LEU A 367 -1.59 18.67 11.91
C LEU A 367 -0.75 19.30 10.79
N ALA A 368 0.52 19.59 11.06
CA ALA A 368 1.45 20.10 10.05
C ALA A 368 1.70 19.06 8.95
N TYR A 369 1.78 17.78 9.30
CA TYR A 369 1.84 16.69 8.33
C TYR A 369 0.59 16.69 7.46
N LEU A 370 -0.62 16.74 8.04
CA LEU A 370 -1.86 16.75 7.27
C LEU A 370 -1.92 17.93 6.31
N GLY A 371 -1.59 19.14 6.78
CA GLY A 371 -1.57 20.33 5.92
C GLY A 371 -0.59 20.21 4.76
N LEU A 372 0.66 19.79 5.02
CA LEU A 372 1.66 19.63 3.96
C LEU A 372 1.30 18.47 3.02
N PHE A 373 0.84 17.34 3.58
CA PHE A 373 0.37 16.19 2.80
C PHE A 373 -0.73 16.61 1.84
N THR A 374 -1.79 17.27 2.32
CA THR A 374 -2.89 17.74 1.49
C THR A 374 -2.41 18.72 0.41
N LEU A 375 -1.55 19.68 0.76
CA LEU A 375 -1.02 20.63 -0.21
C LEU A 375 -0.27 19.92 -1.34
N VAL A 376 0.65 19.02 -0.99
CA VAL A 376 1.45 18.32 -2.02
C VAL A 376 0.56 17.39 -2.84
N ASN A 377 -0.37 16.64 -2.24
CA ASN A 377 -1.26 15.75 -2.99
C ASN A 377 -2.19 16.52 -3.95
N ILE A 378 -2.66 17.72 -3.59
CA ILE A 378 -3.40 18.60 -4.53
C ILE A 378 -2.57 18.88 -5.79
N LEU A 379 -1.26 19.13 -5.64
CA LEU A 379 -0.37 19.33 -6.79
C LEU A 379 -0.30 18.08 -7.69
N PHE A 380 -0.29 16.87 -7.11
CA PHE A 380 -0.30 15.62 -7.88
C PHE A 380 -1.64 15.38 -8.58
N VAL A 381 -2.76 15.64 -7.92
CA VAL A 381 -4.09 15.55 -8.55
C VAL A 381 -4.20 16.52 -9.73
N ILE A 382 -3.75 17.78 -9.55
CA ILE A 382 -3.71 18.76 -10.65
C ILE A 382 -2.81 18.28 -11.78
N LEU A 383 -1.60 17.78 -11.45
CA LEU A 383 -0.68 17.23 -12.45
C LEU A 383 -1.34 16.10 -13.25
N PHE A 384 -1.97 15.14 -12.58
CA PHE A 384 -2.59 14.00 -13.25
C PHE A 384 -3.83 14.38 -14.05
N LEU A 385 -4.61 15.37 -13.61
CA LEU A 385 -5.68 15.96 -14.42
C LEU A 385 -5.13 16.61 -15.70
N LEU A 386 -3.98 17.30 -15.61
CA LEU A 386 -3.32 17.88 -16.77
C LEU A 386 -2.79 16.81 -17.72
N ILE A 387 -2.09 15.80 -17.20
CA ILE A 387 -1.61 14.67 -18.01
C ILE A 387 -2.76 13.97 -18.72
N HIS A 388 -3.86 13.72 -18.01
CA HIS A 388 -5.05 13.08 -18.58
C HIS A 388 -5.63 13.82 -19.79
N ARG A 389 -5.57 15.15 -19.79
CA ARG A 389 -6.04 15.95 -20.93
C ARG A 389 -5.25 15.68 -22.21
N PHE A 390 -3.99 15.27 -22.08
CA PHE A 390 -3.09 15.01 -23.22
C PHE A 390 -2.86 13.51 -23.47
N TRP A 391 -3.26 12.63 -22.54
CA TRP A 391 -2.99 11.20 -22.55
C TRP A 391 -4.07 10.37 -21.84
#